data_AF-A0A8J7WDU3-F1
#
_entry.id   AF-A0A8J7WDU3-F1
#
_cell.length_a   1.000
_cell.length_b   1.000
_cell.length_c   1.000
_cell.angle_alpha   90.00
_cell.angle_beta   90.00
_cell.angle_gamma   90.00
#
_symmetry.space_group_name_H-M   'P 1'
#
loop_
_entity.id
_entity.type
_entity.pdbx_description
1 polymer ?
#
loop_
_entity_poly.entity_id
_entity_poly.type
_entity_poly.pdbx_seq_one_letter_code
_entity_poly.pdbx_strand_id
1 'polypeptide(L)'
;MATETTGAENAAHAVGSCVDAGGSAIGMPQLCFDWWGNQIFWLIVTLVAIYFVLARIALPRIASILAERQGTITNDIAAAEELKRKAEEAEDAYQKALADARAEAQAIAQKTRDEIKADLNAAIARADDQIAAKAAESEKAISEIRASAMENVEVVAKDAAEAIVAALGGKTDEAAIAAAVANRMKG
;
A
#
# COMPACT_ATOMS: atom_id res chain seq x y z
N MET A 1 -18.59 3.04 -130.98
CA MET A 1 -19.84 2.69 -130.28
C MET A 1 -19.48 2.37 -128.84
N ALA A 2 -20.34 2.79 -127.90
CA ALA A 2 -20.19 2.68 -126.44
C ALA A 2 -19.92 1.22 -125.98
N THR A 3 -19.40 0.88 -124.79
CA THR A 3 -19.65 1.42 -123.44
C THR A 3 -18.62 0.83 -122.46
N GLU A 4 -18.37 1.62 -121.40
CA GLU A 4 -18.23 1.23 -119.99
C GLU A 4 -16.94 0.63 -119.38
N THR A 5 -16.61 1.31 -118.27
CA THR A 5 -15.56 1.15 -117.28
C THR A 5 -16.00 0.22 -116.16
N THR A 6 -15.12 -0.65 -115.67
CA THR A 6 -15.04 -1.01 -114.24
C THR A 6 -13.61 -1.40 -113.89
N GLY A 7 -12.89 -0.44 -113.30
CA GLY A 7 -11.70 -0.73 -112.51
C GLY A 7 -12.08 -1.16 -111.09
N ALA A 8 -11.07 -1.69 -110.38
CA ALA A 8 -11.02 -1.95 -108.94
C ALA A 8 -11.42 -3.35 -108.43
N GLU A 9 -10.82 -4.42 -108.98
CA GLU A 9 -10.90 -5.77 -108.37
C GLU A 9 -9.72 -6.15 -107.45
N ASN A 10 -8.75 -5.26 -107.19
CA ASN A 10 -7.57 -5.58 -106.37
C ASN A 10 -7.46 -4.72 -105.09
N ALA A 11 -8.53 -4.66 -104.29
CA ALA A 11 -8.50 -4.08 -102.94
C ALA A 11 -9.37 -4.85 -101.92
N ALA A 12 -9.61 -6.15 -102.15
CA ALA A 12 -10.44 -6.99 -101.27
C ALA A 12 -9.61 -7.85 -100.29
N HIS A 13 -8.49 -7.32 -99.80
CA HIS A 13 -7.86 -7.83 -98.59
C HIS A 13 -8.04 -6.78 -97.49
N ALA A 14 -8.83 -7.11 -96.46
CA ALA A 14 -9.04 -6.42 -95.18
C ALA A 14 -10.40 -5.73 -94.93
N VAL A 15 -11.53 -6.39 -95.26
CA VAL A 15 -12.78 -6.14 -94.53
C VAL A 15 -13.22 -7.48 -93.92
N GLY A 16 -13.08 -7.62 -92.59
CA GLY A 16 -13.44 -8.85 -91.87
C GLY A 16 -14.93 -9.17 -92.03
N SER A 17 -15.31 -10.43 -91.79
CA SER A 17 -16.68 -10.96 -91.92
C SER A 17 -17.75 -10.22 -91.10
N CYS A 18 -17.31 -9.32 -90.22
CA CYS A 18 -18.09 -8.56 -89.27
C CYS A 18 -18.40 -7.11 -89.68
N VAL A 19 -17.85 -6.61 -90.79
CA VAL A 19 -17.92 -5.19 -91.21
C VAL A 19 -18.43 -5.11 -92.65
N ASP A 20 -19.41 -4.25 -92.91
CA ASP A 20 -19.95 -4.00 -94.25
C ASP A 20 -19.05 -3.06 -95.08
N ALA A 21 -19.37 -2.89 -96.36
CA ALA A 21 -18.64 -2.01 -97.27
C ALA A 21 -18.67 -0.52 -96.87
N GLY A 22 -19.56 -0.13 -95.95
CA GLY A 22 -19.67 1.22 -95.38
C GLY A 22 -18.95 1.39 -94.03
N GLY A 23 -18.30 0.34 -93.52
CA GLY A 23 -17.62 0.35 -92.22
C GLY A 23 -18.55 0.13 -91.02
N SER A 24 -19.82 -0.17 -91.25
CA SER A 24 -20.82 -0.48 -90.20
C SER A 24 -20.77 -1.96 -89.85
N ALA A 25 -21.01 -2.28 -88.57
CA ALA A 25 -21.00 -3.66 -88.11
C ALA A 25 -22.25 -4.43 -88.58
N ILE A 26 -22.06 -5.64 -89.12
CA ILE A 26 -23.13 -6.51 -89.60
C ILE A 26 -23.66 -7.34 -88.42
N GLY A 27 -24.97 -7.25 -88.12
CA GLY A 27 -25.63 -8.04 -87.06
C GLY A 27 -25.37 -7.51 -85.65
N MET A 28 -25.32 -8.41 -84.65
CA MET A 28 -24.93 -8.07 -83.27
C MET A 28 -23.39 -8.05 -83.17
N PRO A 29 -22.75 -6.88 -83.19
CA PRO A 29 -21.30 -6.76 -83.38
C PRO A 29 -20.48 -7.46 -82.29
N GLN A 30 -21.05 -7.60 -81.09
CA GLN A 30 -20.43 -8.21 -79.92
C GLN A 30 -20.21 -9.73 -80.02
N LEU A 31 -20.85 -10.42 -80.97
CA LEU A 31 -20.73 -11.89 -81.13
C LEU A 31 -19.81 -12.29 -82.29
N CYS A 32 -19.18 -11.31 -82.97
CA CYS A 32 -18.34 -11.62 -84.12
C CYS A 32 -16.90 -11.95 -83.71
N PHE A 33 -16.42 -13.12 -84.14
CA PHE A 33 -15.12 -13.66 -83.71
C PHE A 33 -13.90 -12.90 -84.25
N ASP A 34 -14.03 -12.13 -85.34
CA ASP A 34 -12.89 -11.35 -85.86
C ASP A 34 -12.41 -10.28 -84.86
N TRP A 35 -13.26 -9.86 -83.91
CA TRP A 35 -12.95 -8.82 -82.92
C TRP A 35 -12.35 -9.40 -81.63
N TRP A 36 -12.53 -10.70 -81.39
CA TRP A 36 -12.15 -11.37 -80.15
C TRP A 36 -10.63 -11.38 -79.94
N GLY A 37 -9.84 -11.54 -81.00
CA GLY A 37 -8.37 -11.55 -80.89
C GLY A 37 -7.82 -10.25 -80.30
N ASN A 38 -8.31 -9.10 -80.77
CA ASN A 38 -7.90 -7.78 -80.27
C ASN A 38 -8.41 -7.55 -78.83
N GLN A 39 -9.66 -7.95 -78.52
CA GLN A 39 -10.22 -7.83 -77.18
C GLN A 39 -9.46 -8.69 -76.16
N ILE A 40 -9.14 -9.94 -76.50
CA ILE A 40 -8.37 -10.85 -75.65
C ILE A 40 -6.95 -10.32 -75.43
N PHE A 41 -6.30 -9.78 -76.48
CA PHE A 41 -4.98 -9.17 -76.36
C PHE A 41 -4.99 -8.03 -75.33
N TRP A 42 -5.89 -7.05 -75.47
CA TRP A 42 -5.99 -5.94 -74.51
C TRP A 42 -6.45 -6.38 -73.12
N LEU A 43 -7.31 -7.40 -73.02
CA LEU A 43 -7.69 -7.99 -71.74
C LEU A 43 -6.45 -8.55 -71.02
N ILE A 44 -5.60 -9.32 -71.70
CA ILE A 44 -4.36 -9.84 -71.11
C ILE A 44 -3.42 -8.69 -70.74
N VAL A 45 -3.23 -7.70 -71.61
CA VAL A 45 -2.35 -6.55 -71.34
C VAL A 45 -2.82 -5.78 -70.10
N THR A 46 -4.12 -5.46 -70.01
CA THR A 46 -4.68 -4.73 -68.87
C THR A 46 -4.69 -5.56 -67.60
N LEU A 47 -4.96 -6.87 -67.68
CA LEU A 47 -4.87 -7.78 -66.55
C LEU A 47 -3.45 -7.83 -65.98
N VAL A 48 -2.44 -7.97 -66.83
CA VAL A 48 -1.02 -7.97 -66.43
C VAL A 48 -0.62 -6.62 -65.82
N ALA A 49 -1.07 -5.50 -66.41
CA ALA A 49 -0.82 -4.18 -65.86
C ALA A 49 -1.42 -4.01 -64.45
N ILE A 50 -2.70 -4.38 -64.27
CA ILE A 50 -3.37 -4.34 -62.97
C ILE A 50 -2.69 -5.29 -61.98
N TYR A 51 -2.34 -6.50 -62.40
CA TYR A 51 -1.62 -7.46 -61.57
C TYR A 51 -0.30 -6.88 -61.05
N PHE A 52 0.48 -6.23 -61.91
CA PHE A 52 1.73 -5.57 -61.50
C PHE A 52 1.50 -4.43 -60.51
N VAL A 53 0.47 -3.60 -60.73
CA VAL A 53 0.09 -2.52 -59.80
C VAL A 53 -0.31 -3.09 -58.43
N LEU A 54 -1.13 -4.14 -58.41
CA LEU A 54 -1.53 -4.79 -57.16
C LEU A 54 -0.34 -5.43 -56.44
N ALA A 55 0.48 -6.19 -57.17
CA ALA A 55 1.62 -6.92 -56.64
C ALA A 55 2.72 -5.99 -56.11
N ARG A 56 2.99 -4.86 -56.79
CA ARG A 56 4.07 -3.95 -56.40
C ARG A 56 3.66 -2.72 -55.60
N ILE A 57 2.39 -2.33 -55.60
CA ILE A 57 1.96 -1.10 -54.93
C ILE A 57 0.89 -1.39 -53.88
N ALA A 58 -0.20 -2.05 -54.25
CA ALA A 58 -1.33 -2.22 -53.32
C ALA A 58 -1.01 -3.21 -52.18
N LEU A 59 -0.53 -4.42 -52.50
CA LEU A 59 -0.22 -5.44 -51.50
C LEU A 59 0.89 -5.02 -50.53
N PRO A 60 2.02 -4.43 -50.98
CA PRO A 60 3.06 -3.97 -50.06
C PRO A 60 2.58 -2.89 -49.09
N ARG A 61 1.71 -1.96 -49.53
CA ARG A 61 1.14 -0.93 -48.65
C ARG A 61 0.19 -1.51 -47.61
N ILE A 62 -0.63 -2.50 -47.98
CA ILE A 62 -1.52 -3.18 -47.03
C ILE A 62 -0.68 -3.96 -46.00
N ALA A 63 0.36 -4.66 -46.47
CA ALA A 63 1.27 -5.40 -45.61
C ALA A 63 2.00 -4.48 -44.61
N SER A 64 2.45 -3.29 -45.01
CA SER A 64 3.10 -2.35 -44.10
C SER A 64 2.16 -1.84 -43.01
N ILE A 65 0.91 -1.51 -43.35
CA ILE A 65 -0.10 -1.08 -42.36
C ILE A 65 -0.43 -2.20 -41.38
N LEU A 66 -0.55 -3.44 -41.88
CA LEU A 66 -0.82 -4.59 -41.02
C LEU A 66 0.35 -4.86 -40.07
N ALA A 67 1.59 -4.78 -40.57
CA ALA A 67 2.79 -4.92 -39.76
C ALA A 67 2.91 -3.82 -38.69
N GLU A 68 2.59 -2.57 -39.04
CA GLU A 68 2.57 -1.46 -38.09
C GLU A 68 1.53 -1.68 -36.99
N ARG A 69 0.30 -2.07 -37.36
CA ARG A 69 -0.75 -2.38 -36.36
C ARG A 69 -0.36 -3.54 -35.45
N GLN A 70 0.18 -4.62 -36.01
CA GLN A 70 0.67 -5.75 -35.21
C GLN A 70 1.79 -5.30 -34.27
N GLY A 71 2.75 -4.51 -34.76
CA GLY A 71 3.83 -3.96 -33.96
C GLY A 71 3.33 -3.10 -32.80
N THR A 72 2.38 -2.19 -33.05
CA THR A 72 1.77 -1.37 -31.99
C THR A 72 1.04 -2.22 -30.97
N ILE A 73 0.22 -3.18 -31.41
CA ILE A 73 -0.50 -4.08 -30.48
C ILE A 73 0.48 -4.88 -29.61
N THR A 74 1.51 -5.47 -30.21
CA THR A 74 2.51 -6.23 -29.45
C THR A 74 3.27 -5.35 -28.47
N ASN A 75 3.63 -4.12 -28.88
CA ASN A 75 4.29 -3.16 -28.01
C ASN A 75 3.39 -2.72 -26.85
N ASP A 76 2.11 -2.47 -27.11
CA ASP A 76 1.13 -2.07 -26.09
C ASP A 76 0.87 -3.22 -25.10
N ILE A 77 0.80 -4.46 -25.58
CA ILE A 77 0.69 -5.66 -24.73
C ILE A 77 1.93 -5.79 -23.85
N ALA A 78 3.14 -5.70 -24.43
CA ALA A 78 4.38 -5.79 -23.67
C ALA A 78 4.50 -4.67 -22.62
N ALA A 79 4.10 -3.44 -22.97
CA ALA A 79 4.07 -2.32 -22.03
C ALA A 79 3.04 -2.56 -20.92
N ALA A 80 1.87 -3.09 -21.23
CA ALA A 80 0.84 -3.42 -20.24
C ALA A 80 1.28 -4.52 -19.28
N GLU A 81 1.94 -5.58 -19.77
CA GLU A 81 2.51 -6.65 -18.96
C GLU A 81 3.62 -6.14 -18.03
N GLU A 82 4.51 -5.30 -18.55
CA GLU A 82 5.57 -4.68 -17.75
C GLU A 82 4.99 -3.75 -16.66
N LEU A 83 3.96 -2.97 -16.97
CA LEU A 83 3.26 -2.14 -15.98
C LEU A 83 2.53 -2.99 -14.94
N LYS A 84 1.92 -4.10 -15.34
CA LYS A 84 1.32 -5.06 -14.38
C LYS A 84 2.37 -5.64 -13.45
N ARG A 85 3.49 -6.13 -13.98
CA ARG A 85 4.57 -6.69 -13.16
C ARG A 85 5.10 -5.68 -12.15
N LYS A 86 5.33 -4.43 -12.60
CA LYS A 86 5.74 -3.33 -11.70
C LYS A 86 4.70 -3.01 -10.63
N ALA A 87 3.41 -3.07 -10.97
CA ALA A 87 2.34 -2.86 -9.99
C ALA A 87 2.31 -3.98 -8.95
N GLU A 88 2.43 -5.24 -9.37
CA GLU A 88 2.50 -6.41 -8.48
C GLU A 88 3.75 -6.34 -7.57
N GLU A 89 4.93 -6.05 -8.13
CA GLU A 89 6.16 -5.87 -7.36
C GLU A 89 6.04 -4.72 -6.33
N ALA A 90 5.40 -3.62 -6.71
CA ALA A 90 5.15 -2.50 -5.81
C ALA A 90 4.13 -2.82 -4.71
N GLU A 91 3.08 -3.58 -5.04
CA GLU A 91 2.09 -4.07 -4.08
C GLU A 91 2.73 -5.01 -3.05
N ASP A 92 3.54 -5.97 -3.50
CA ASP A 92 4.27 -6.88 -2.64
C ASP A 92 5.25 -6.14 -1.71
N ALA A 93 6.00 -5.18 -2.26
CA ALA A 93 6.91 -4.35 -1.47
C ALA A 93 6.15 -3.51 -0.42
N TYR A 94 5.00 -2.95 -0.79
CA TYR A 94 4.14 -2.20 0.12
C TYR A 94 3.56 -3.08 1.23
N GLN A 95 3.03 -4.25 0.89
CA GLN A 95 2.49 -5.21 1.86
C GLN A 95 3.56 -5.67 2.84
N LYS A 96 4.76 -5.95 2.34
CA LYS A 96 5.91 -6.31 3.18
C LYS A 96 6.29 -5.16 4.12
N ALA A 97 6.44 -3.94 3.61
CA ALA A 97 6.75 -2.78 4.43
C ALA A 97 5.67 -2.52 5.51
N LEU A 98 4.39 -2.74 5.18
CA LEU A 98 3.30 -2.61 6.13
C LEU A 98 3.35 -3.71 7.21
N ALA A 99 3.68 -4.95 6.85
CA ALA A 99 3.85 -6.04 7.80
C ALA A 99 5.03 -5.80 8.74
N ASP A 100 6.18 -5.38 8.19
CA ASP A 100 7.39 -5.05 8.95
C ASP A 100 7.13 -3.89 9.92
N ALA A 101 6.49 -2.80 9.46
CA ALA A 101 6.12 -1.67 10.31
C ALA A 101 5.16 -2.06 11.45
N ARG A 102 4.21 -2.97 11.20
CA ARG A 102 3.31 -3.49 12.24
C ARG A 102 4.07 -4.34 13.26
N ALA A 103 4.99 -5.18 12.80
CA ALA A 103 5.83 -6.00 13.67
C ALA A 103 6.74 -5.14 14.55
N GLU A 104 7.38 -4.11 13.97
CA GLU A 104 8.20 -3.14 14.70
C GLU A 104 7.38 -2.35 15.72
N ALA A 105 6.19 -1.86 15.34
CA ALA A 105 5.31 -1.16 16.27
C ALA A 105 4.90 -2.04 17.47
N GLN A 106 4.61 -3.33 17.22
CA GLN A 106 4.31 -4.29 18.29
C GLN A 106 5.54 -4.55 19.16
N ALA A 107 6.72 -4.71 18.57
CA ALA A 107 7.97 -4.91 19.31
C ALA A 107 8.30 -3.71 20.21
N ILE A 108 8.17 -2.49 19.69
CA ILE A 108 8.34 -1.26 20.46
C ILE A 108 7.32 -1.20 21.60
N ALA A 109 6.04 -1.46 21.32
CA ALA A 109 5.00 -1.43 22.34
C ALA A 109 5.26 -2.45 23.47
N GLN A 110 5.73 -3.65 23.15
CA GLN A 110 6.10 -4.65 24.17
C GLN A 110 7.32 -4.21 24.96
N LYS A 111 8.38 -3.75 24.29
CA LYS A 111 9.59 -3.27 24.94
C LYS A 111 9.30 -2.12 25.92
N THR A 112 8.52 -1.13 25.49
CA THR A 112 8.12 -0.01 26.34
C THR A 112 7.25 -0.47 27.52
N ARG A 113 6.35 -1.44 27.33
CA ARG A 113 5.57 -2.01 28.45
C ARG A 113 6.48 -2.69 29.47
N ASP A 114 7.48 -3.43 29.02
CA ASP A 114 8.38 -4.14 29.91
C ASP A 114 9.33 -3.19 30.64
N GLU A 115 9.83 -2.15 29.97
CA GLU A 115 10.59 -1.06 30.59
C GLU A 115 9.76 -0.32 31.65
N ILE A 116 8.53 0.09 31.33
CA ILE A 116 7.63 0.75 32.28
C ILE A 116 7.34 -0.14 33.49
N LYS A 117 7.13 -1.45 33.29
CA LYS A 117 6.92 -2.38 34.41
C LYS A 117 8.16 -2.47 35.30
N ALA A 118 9.35 -2.52 34.71
CA ALA A 118 10.60 -2.56 35.47
C ALA A 118 10.79 -1.28 36.30
N ASP A 119 10.56 -0.12 35.70
CA ASP A 119 10.64 1.17 36.38
C ASP A 119 9.59 1.31 37.49
N LEU A 120 8.36 0.85 37.23
CA LEU A 120 7.29 0.83 38.22
C LEU A 120 7.66 -0.05 39.41
N ASN A 121 8.16 -1.26 39.17
CA ASN A 121 8.59 -2.16 40.24
C ASN A 121 9.74 -1.55 41.07
N ALA A 122 10.70 -0.89 40.42
CA ALA A 122 11.79 -0.19 41.09
C ALA A 122 11.28 1.00 41.92
N ALA A 123 10.31 1.76 41.41
CA ALA A 123 9.70 2.86 42.13
C ALA A 123 8.89 2.38 43.35
N ILE A 124 8.14 1.29 43.21
CA ILE A 124 7.40 0.65 44.31
C ILE A 124 8.37 0.20 45.40
N ALA A 125 9.44 -0.53 45.05
CA ALA A 125 10.43 -0.99 46.03
C ALA A 125 11.07 0.18 46.80
N ARG A 126 11.44 1.27 46.12
CA ARG A 126 11.96 2.48 46.79
C ARG A 126 10.91 3.14 47.69
N ALA A 127 9.65 3.17 47.27
CA ALA A 127 8.58 3.73 48.08
C ALA A 127 8.35 2.90 49.34
N ASP A 128 8.35 1.57 49.22
CA ASP A 128 8.23 0.65 50.35
C ASP A 128 9.38 0.81 51.34
N ASP A 129 10.62 0.93 50.85
CA ASP A 129 11.79 1.20 51.70
C ASP A 129 11.66 2.53 52.47
N GLN A 130 11.20 3.59 51.80
CA GLN A 130 10.98 4.89 52.43
C GLN A 130 9.83 4.86 53.46
N ILE A 131 8.75 4.13 53.16
CA ILE A 131 7.63 3.94 54.07
C ILE A 131 8.11 3.18 55.31
N ALA A 132 8.87 2.10 55.13
CA ALA A 132 9.41 1.31 56.24
C ALA A 132 10.36 2.15 57.12
N ALA A 133 11.24 2.95 56.51
CA ALA A 133 12.13 3.85 57.24
C ALA A 133 11.34 4.89 58.07
N LYS A 134 10.34 5.54 57.47
CA LYS A 134 9.48 6.51 58.17
C LYS A 134 8.64 5.87 59.27
N ALA A 135 8.15 4.65 59.06
CA ALA A 135 7.42 3.91 60.08
C ALA A 135 8.33 3.63 61.28
N ALA A 136 9.57 3.16 61.05
CA ALA A 136 10.53 2.90 62.11
C ALA A 136 10.96 4.18 62.86
N GLU A 137 11.13 5.30 62.15
CA GLU A 137 11.40 6.61 62.77
C GLU A 137 10.22 7.08 63.63
N SER A 138 9.00 6.96 63.11
CA SER A 138 7.78 7.33 63.84
C SER A 138 7.58 6.47 65.09
N GLU A 139 7.87 5.17 65.01
CA GLU A 139 7.76 4.25 66.14
C GLU A 139 8.77 4.60 67.25
N LYS A 140 10.00 4.99 66.89
CA LYS A 140 10.98 5.52 67.85
C LYS A 140 10.49 6.80 68.51
N ALA A 141 10.02 7.77 67.73
CA ALA A 141 9.50 9.03 68.24
C ALA A 141 8.29 8.81 69.18
N ILE A 142 7.36 7.93 68.81
CA ILE A 142 6.23 7.55 69.68
C ILE A 142 6.72 6.89 70.97
N SER A 143 7.73 6.02 70.89
CA SER A 143 8.29 5.37 72.08
C SER A 143 8.97 6.37 73.02
N GLU A 144 9.69 7.35 72.48
CA GLU A 144 10.30 8.43 73.27
C GLU A 144 9.25 9.31 73.92
N ILE A 145 8.24 9.75 73.16
CA ILE A 145 7.11 10.54 73.70
C ILE A 145 6.40 9.76 74.81
N ARG A 146 6.19 8.45 74.62
CA ARG A 146 5.58 7.58 75.64
C ARG A 146 6.44 7.51 76.90
N ALA A 147 7.76 7.37 76.77
CA ALA A 147 8.68 7.34 77.90
C ALA A 147 8.65 8.66 78.67
N SER A 148 8.77 9.80 77.98
CA SER A 148 8.70 11.13 78.60
C SER A 148 7.32 11.41 79.21
N ALA A 149 6.23 10.96 78.59
CA ALA A 149 4.89 11.08 79.16
C ALA A 149 4.76 10.29 80.47
N MET A 150 5.31 9.07 80.54
CA MET A 150 5.31 8.27 81.77
C MET A 150 6.14 8.90 82.88
N GLU A 151 7.28 9.50 82.55
CA GLU A 151 8.09 10.26 83.52
C GLU A 151 7.35 11.49 84.04
N ASN A 152 6.73 12.27 83.15
CA ASN A 152 5.90 13.41 83.56
C ASN A 152 4.70 12.99 84.43
N VAL A 153 4.07 11.85 84.13
CA VAL A 153 3.00 11.29 84.97
C VAL A 153 3.54 10.92 86.35
N GLU A 154 4.75 10.36 86.46
CA GLU A 154 5.36 10.05 87.76
C GLU A 154 5.60 11.30 88.59
N VAL A 155 6.10 12.39 87.98
CA VAL A 155 6.29 13.69 88.65
C VAL A 155 4.97 14.24 89.13
N VAL A 156 3.97 14.36 88.24
CA VAL A 156 2.64 14.89 88.59
C VAL A 156 1.96 14.03 89.66
N ALA A 157 2.13 12.71 89.63
CA ALA A 157 1.57 11.81 90.64
C ALA A 157 2.22 12.00 92.01
N LYS A 158 3.54 12.26 92.08
CA LYS A 158 4.23 12.59 93.34
C LYS A 158 3.74 13.93 93.88
N ASP A 159 3.71 14.96 93.05
CA ASP A 159 3.25 16.31 93.45
C ASP A 159 1.79 16.28 93.94
N ALA A 160 0.91 15.57 93.23
CA ALA A 160 -0.49 15.42 93.61
C ALA A 160 -0.65 14.62 94.92
N ALA A 161 0.12 13.53 95.09
CA ALA A 161 0.08 12.73 96.31
C ALA A 161 0.58 13.53 97.53
N GLU A 162 1.65 14.32 97.37
CA GLU A 162 2.16 15.20 98.40
C GLU A 162 1.13 16.26 98.80
N ALA A 163 0.52 16.93 97.83
CA ALA A 163 -0.53 17.92 98.07
C ALA A 163 -1.74 17.32 98.81
N ILE A 164 -2.15 16.09 98.47
CA ILE A 164 -3.25 15.39 99.15
C ILE A 164 -2.87 15.01 100.59
N VAL A 165 -1.67 14.49 100.84
CA VAL A 165 -1.19 14.13 102.19
C VAL A 165 -1.10 15.36 103.09
N ALA A 166 -0.61 16.48 102.54
CA ALA A 166 -0.56 17.76 103.24
C ALA A 166 -1.98 18.28 103.55
N ALA A 167 -2.92 18.22 102.60
CA ALA A 167 -4.30 18.66 102.80
C ALA A 167 -5.08 17.82 103.84
N LEU A 168 -4.75 16.53 103.98
CA LEU A 168 -5.33 15.62 104.97
C LEU A 168 -4.66 15.70 106.36
N GLY A 169 -3.67 16.59 106.54
CA GLY A 169 -3.01 16.83 107.83
C GLY A 169 -1.93 15.82 108.21
N GLY A 170 -1.44 15.02 107.25
CA GLY A 170 -0.30 14.11 107.43
C GLY A 170 1.05 14.83 107.36
N LYS A 171 2.11 14.25 107.94
CA LYS A 171 3.49 14.71 107.70
C LYS A 171 3.94 14.24 106.31
N THR A 172 4.38 15.17 105.48
CA THR A 172 4.97 14.88 104.17
C THR A 172 6.34 14.24 104.36
N ASP A 173 6.46 12.98 103.96
CA ASP A 173 7.74 12.29 103.81
C ASP A 173 7.90 11.98 102.32
N GLU A 174 8.69 12.81 101.63
CA GLU A 174 8.95 12.71 100.19
C GLU A 174 9.49 11.32 99.81
N ALA A 175 10.33 10.71 100.65
CA ALA A 175 10.92 9.41 100.35
C ALA A 175 9.87 8.29 100.42
N ALA A 176 8.97 8.34 101.40
CA ALA A 176 7.87 7.38 101.52
C ALA A 176 6.84 7.53 100.38
N ILE A 177 6.51 8.76 100.00
CA ILE A 177 5.58 9.05 98.90
C ILE A 177 6.18 8.62 97.55
N ALA A 178 7.45 8.96 97.29
CA ALA A 178 8.14 8.53 96.08
C ALA A 178 8.23 7.00 95.95
N ALA A 179 8.51 6.29 97.06
CA ALA A 179 8.53 4.83 97.07
C ALA A 179 7.15 4.21 96.82
N ALA A 180 6.09 4.79 97.39
CA ALA A 180 4.72 4.30 97.21
C ALA A 180 4.22 4.51 95.76
N VAL A 181 4.47 5.69 95.18
CA VAL A 181 4.11 6.00 93.78
C VAL A 181 4.90 5.11 92.82
N ALA A 182 6.21 4.95 93.03
CA ALA A 182 7.04 4.08 92.19
C ALA A 182 6.62 2.61 92.24
N ASN A 183 6.22 2.09 93.41
CA ASN A 183 5.68 0.74 93.53
C ASN A 183 4.33 0.57 92.82
N ARG A 184 3.48 1.61 92.81
CA ARG A 184 2.18 1.56 92.14
C ARG A 184 2.28 1.70 90.61
N MET A 185 3.30 2.39 90.12
CA MET A 185 3.58 2.52 88.68
C MET A 185 4.23 1.26 88.06
N LYS A 186 4.80 0.37 88.89
CA LYS A 186 5.44 -0.90 88.47
C LYS A 186 4.51 -2.12 88.53
N GLY A 187 3.31 -1.99 89.10
CA GLY A 187 2.31 -3.05 89.24
C GLY A 187 1.24 -2.99 88.16
#